data_AF-A0A3A5W0K1-F1
#
_entry.id   AF-A0A3A5W0K1-F1
#
_cell.length_a   1.000
_cell.length_b   1.000
_cell.length_c   1.000
_cell.angle_alpha   90.00
_cell.angle_beta   90.00
_cell.angle_gamma   90.00
#
_symmetry.space_group_name_H-M   'P 1'
#
loop_
_entity.id
_entity.type
_entity.pdbx_description
1 polymer ?
#
loop_
_entity_poly.entity_id
_entity_poly.type
_entity_poly.pdbx_seq_one_letter_code
_entity_poly.pdbx_strand_id
1 'polypeptide(L)'
;CWSWTDAAMGHNVKEIDGAQSSTFVANGVTSGAAAVTVAFHHTFTENQTFYYACEPHISMNMFGEIVVGDGGIEPASDDDDDENTPGFMASTMILAALGAILFMGRRRSL
;
A
#
# COMPACT_ATOMS: atom_id res chain seq x y z
N CYS A 1 -17.44 6.92 11.05
CA CYS A 1 -18.49 6.78 12.10
C CYS A 1 -19.35 5.58 11.75
N TRP A 2 -19.77 4.82 12.76
CA TRP A 2 -20.73 3.74 12.60
C TRP A 2 -21.92 4.01 13.50
N SER A 3 -23.08 4.14 12.89
CA SER A 3 -24.30 4.55 13.58
C SER A 3 -25.49 3.78 13.02
N TRP A 4 -26.29 3.24 13.92
CA TRP A 4 -27.57 2.62 13.61
C TRP A 4 -28.47 2.73 14.83
N THR A 5 -29.78 2.74 14.59
CA THR A 5 -30.82 2.75 15.61
C THR A 5 -31.86 1.71 15.24
N ASP A 6 -32.30 0.91 16.22
CA ASP A 6 -33.35 -0.10 16.08
C ASP A 6 -33.09 -1.10 14.92
N ALA A 7 -31.85 -1.54 14.77
CA ALA A 7 -31.50 -2.59 13.82
C ALA A 7 -32.22 -3.90 14.18
N ALA A 8 -32.56 -4.70 13.16
CA ALA A 8 -33.30 -5.95 13.34
C ALA A 8 -32.54 -7.00 14.19
N MET A 9 -31.21 -6.90 14.25
CA MET A 9 -30.33 -7.75 15.05
C MET A 9 -29.10 -6.97 15.52
N GLY A 10 -28.33 -7.54 16.43
CA GLY A 10 -27.14 -6.90 16.99
C GLY A 10 -25.99 -6.85 15.99
N HIS A 11 -25.39 -5.67 15.82
CA HIS A 11 -24.17 -5.48 15.05
C HIS A 11 -23.06 -4.91 15.93
N ASN A 12 -21.81 -5.09 15.54
CA ASN A 12 -20.69 -4.32 16.08
C ASN A 12 -19.61 -4.10 15.04
N VAL A 13 -18.63 -3.31 15.43
CA VAL A 13 -17.40 -3.04 14.70
C VAL A 13 -16.27 -3.53 15.59
N LYS A 14 -15.44 -4.45 15.09
CA LYS A 14 -14.27 -4.94 15.83
C LYS A 14 -13.11 -5.14 14.89
N GLU A 15 -11.96 -4.59 15.26
CA GLU A 15 -10.75 -4.64 14.47
C GLU A 15 -10.22 -6.07 14.34
N ILE A 16 -9.80 -6.43 13.13
CA ILE A 16 -9.23 -7.72 12.76
C ILE A 16 -7.86 -7.53 12.12
N ASP A 17 -7.01 -8.54 12.19
CA ASP A 17 -5.59 -8.45 11.80
C ASP A 17 -5.33 -8.49 10.29
N GLY A 18 -6.37 -8.59 9.47
CA GLY A 18 -6.24 -8.62 8.02
C GLY A 18 -7.57 -8.71 7.28
N ALA A 19 -7.49 -8.61 5.95
CA ALA A 19 -8.64 -8.69 5.06
C ALA A 19 -9.41 -10.01 5.27
N GLN A 20 -10.69 -9.88 5.64
CA GLN A 20 -11.60 -11.02 5.91
C GLN A 20 -11.05 -12.03 6.95
N SER A 21 -10.17 -11.58 7.84
CA SER A 21 -9.65 -12.39 8.94
C SER A 21 -10.73 -12.64 10.01
N SER A 22 -10.65 -13.80 10.66
CA SER A 22 -11.41 -14.12 11.87
C SER A 22 -10.64 -13.87 13.17
N THR A 23 -9.42 -13.32 13.07
CA THR A 23 -8.57 -13.03 14.22
C THR A 23 -8.71 -11.57 14.61
N PHE A 24 -9.09 -11.32 15.87
CA PHE A 24 -9.23 -9.97 16.39
C PHE A 24 -7.89 -9.39 16.85
N VAL A 25 -7.69 -8.10 16.59
CA VAL A 25 -6.55 -7.37 17.15
C VAL A 25 -6.71 -7.26 18.67
N ALA A 26 -5.71 -7.69 19.43
CA ALA A 26 -5.72 -7.59 20.88
C ALA A 26 -5.75 -6.11 21.31
N ASN A 27 -6.74 -5.74 22.13
CA ASN A 27 -7.03 -4.34 22.48
C ASN A 27 -7.29 -3.41 21.28
N GLY A 28 -7.69 -3.98 20.14
CA GLY A 28 -8.07 -3.22 18.95
C GLY A 28 -9.33 -2.39 19.14
N VAL A 29 -9.56 -1.50 18.19
CA VAL A 29 -10.70 -0.59 18.17
C VAL A 29 -12.00 -1.39 18.05
N THR A 30 -12.98 -1.09 18.92
CA THR A 30 -14.28 -1.73 18.86
C THR A 30 -15.42 -0.82 19.32
N SER A 31 -16.60 -0.99 18.72
CA SER A 31 -17.85 -0.41 19.21
C SER A 31 -18.41 -1.11 20.45
N GLY A 32 -17.75 -2.17 20.94
CA GLY A 32 -18.20 -2.98 22.07
C GLY A 32 -19.03 -4.19 21.66
N ALA A 33 -19.85 -4.70 22.58
CA ALA A 33 -20.74 -5.83 22.33
C ALA A 33 -21.75 -5.52 21.21
N ALA A 34 -22.20 -6.56 20.50
CA ALA A 34 -23.20 -6.41 19.45
C ALA A 34 -24.50 -5.80 19.99
N ALA A 35 -24.98 -4.73 19.36
CA ALA A 35 -26.15 -3.99 19.81
C ALA A 35 -27.03 -3.56 18.64
N VAL A 36 -28.32 -3.40 18.90
CA VAL A 36 -29.32 -2.94 17.92
C VAL A 36 -29.34 -1.41 17.75
N THR A 37 -28.63 -0.69 18.62
CA THR A 37 -28.45 0.76 18.55
C THR A 37 -27.02 1.11 18.98
N VAL A 38 -26.29 1.82 18.13
CA VAL A 38 -24.90 2.25 18.38
C VAL A 38 -24.68 3.63 17.78
N ALA A 39 -23.87 4.45 18.45
CA ALA A 39 -23.33 5.71 17.95
C ALA A 39 -21.81 5.74 18.18
N PHE A 40 -21.07 4.95 17.40
CA PHE A 40 -19.63 4.75 17.58
C PHE A 40 -18.80 5.61 16.62
N HIS A 41 -17.79 6.28 17.18
CA HIS A 41 -16.92 7.19 16.46
C HIS A 41 -15.47 6.84 16.78
N HIS A 42 -14.65 6.78 15.74
CA HIS A 42 -13.22 6.61 15.84
C HIS A 42 -12.56 7.56 14.83
N THR A 43 -11.46 8.18 15.24
CA THR A 43 -10.65 9.05 14.38
C THR A 43 -9.34 8.34 14.12
N PHE A 44 -9.02 8.11 12.86
CA PHE A 44 -7.78 7.50 12.44
C PHE A 44 -6.71 8.58 12.28
N THR A 45 -5.51 8.31 12.79
CA THR A 45 -4.38 9.25 12.73
C THR A 45 -3.20 8.73 11.91
N GLU A 46 -3.20 7.45 11.59
CA GLU A 46 -2.13 6.73 10.91
C GLU A 46 -2.40 6.65 9.40
N ASN A 47 -1.35 6.69 8.57
CA ASN A 47 -1.41 6.34 7.15
C ASN A 47 -1.34 4.81 7.03
N GLN A 48 -2.49 4.15 7.11
CA GLN A 48 -2.59 2.68 7.20
C GLN A 48 -3.96 2.19 6.70
N THR A 49 -4.00 0.92 6.28
CA THR A 49 -5.24 0.16 6.10
C THR A 49 -5.63 -0.58 7.39
N PHE A 50 -6.86 -0.34 7.85
CA PHE A 50 -7.48 -0.98 9.02
C PHE A 50 -8.62 -1.90 8.59
N TYR A 51 -8.69 -3.09 9.17
CA TYR A 51 -9.71 -4.09 8.85
C TYR A 51 -10.66 -4.30 10.01
N TYR A 52 -11.95 -4.48 9.70
CA TYR A 52 -13.00 -4.66 10.69
C TYR A 52 -13.94 -5.82 10.32
N ALA A 53 -14.50 -6.45 11.34
CA ALA A 53 -15.61 -7.40 11.21
C ALA A 53 -16.74 -7.04 12.17
N CYS A 54 -17.95 -7.45 11.80
CA CYS A 54 -19.04 -7.62 12.74
C CYS A 54 -18.96 -9.03 13.32
N GLU A 55 -18.60 -9.15 14.60
CA GLU A 55 -18.34 -10.45 15.27
C GLU A 55 -19.45 -11.50 15.06
N PRO A 56 -20.75 -11.20 15.29
CA PRO A 56 -21.80 -12.19 15.10
C PRO A 56 -22.03 -12.60 13.64
N HIS A 57 -21.47 -11.86 12.67
CA HIS A 57 -21.76 -12.01 11.23
C HIS A 57 -20.52 -12.28 10.37
N ILE A 58 -19.43 -12.73 10.99
CA ILE A 58 -18.20 -13.14 10.26
C ILE A 58 -18.53 -14.22 9.22
N SER A 59 -19.33 -15.24 9.59
CA SER A 59 -19.74 -16.32 8.67
C SER A 59 -20.66 -15.85 7.53
N MET A 60 -21.26 -14.66 7.67
CA MET A 60 -22.09 -14.01 6.65
C MET A 60 -21.31 -12.98 5.83
N ASN A 61 -19.98 -12.96 5.97
CA ASN A 61 -19.07 -12.08 5.25
C ASN A 61 -19.27 -10.58 5.53
N MET A 62 -19.66 -10.24 6.77
CA MET A 62 -19.82 -8.85 7.19
C MET A 62 -18.48 -8.25 7.65
N PHE A 63 -17.65 -7.88 6.67
CA PHE A 63 -16.34 -7.26 6.85
C PHE A 63 -16.32 -5.82 6.32
N GLY A 64 -15.35 -5.04 6.76
CA GLY A 64 -15.08 -3.70 6.27
C GLY A 64 -13.59 -3.38 6.29
N GLU A 65 -13.20 -2.44 5.45
CA GLU A 65 -11.83 -1.95 5.34
C GLU A 65 -11.86 -0.42 5.34
N ILE A 66 -10.89 0.19 6.02
CA ILE A 66 -10.68 1.62 6.05
C ILE A 66 -9.24 1.88 5.65
N VAL A 67 -9.06 2.50 4.48
CA VAL A 67 -7.77 2.96 3.99
C VAL A 67 -7.61 4.44 4.31
N VAL A 68 -6.58 4.78 5.07
CA VAL A 68 -6.22 6.16 5.39
C VAL A 68 -4.92 6.48 4.67
N GLY A 69 -4.90 7.57 3.89
CA GLY A 69 -3.75 7.93 3.05
C GLY A 69 -3.56 6.96 1.89
N ASP A 70 -2.34 6.44 1.72
CA ASP A 70 -1.98 5.39 0.75
C ASP A 70 -2.18 3.97 1.30
N GLY A 71 -2.59 3.85 2.57
CA GLY A 71 -2.80 2.56 3.23
C GLY A 71 -1.55 1.99 3.91
N GLY A 72 -0.51 2.80 4.08
CA GLY A 72 0.77 2.34 4.62
C GLY A 72 1.60 1.56 3.59
N ILE A 73 1.34 1.80 2.30
CA ILE A 73 2.20 1.30 1.23
C ILE A 73 3.42 2.23 1.21
N GLU A 74 4.48 1.79 1.87
CA GLU A 74 5.78 2.44 1.71
C GLU A 74 6.11 2.47 0.21
N PRO A 75 6.43 3.65 -0.37
CA PRO A 75 6.88 3.70 -1.75
C PRO A 75 8.07 2.75 -1.88
N ALA A 76 8.10 1.95 -2.94
CA ALA A 76 9.30 1.21 -3.29
C ALA A 76 10.45 2.22 -3.30
N SER A 77 11.44 2.01 -2.44
CA SER A 77 12.69 2.75 -2.54
C SER A 77 13.26 2.43 -3.91
N ASP A 78 13.25 3.43 -4.80
CA ASP A 78 14.04 3.43 -6.03
C ASP A 78 15.53 3.47 -5.61
N ASP A 79 16.04 2.36 -5.07
CA ASP A 79 17.47 2.08 -4.94
C ASP A 79 17.99 1.49 -6.26
N ASP A 80 17.54 2.04 -7.39
CA ASP A 80 18.11 1.80 -8.71
C ASP A 80 19.14 2.90 -8.99
N ASP A 81 20.31 2.77 -8.37
CA ASP A 81 21.58 3.31 -8.88
C ASP A 81 22.05 2.56 -10.16
N ASP A 82 21.16 1.81 -10.82
CA ASP A 82 21.41 1.27 -12.15
C ASP A 82 21.11 2.38 -13.18
N GLU A 83 22.20 3.01 -13.61
CA GLU A 83 22.33 3.90 -14.77
C GLU A 83 21.32 3.56 -15.89
N ASN A 84 20.14 4.19 -15.85
CA ASN A 84 19.06 4.06 -16.83
C ASN A 84 19.38 4.81 -18.14
N THR A 85 20.65 4.78 -18.56
CA THR A 85 21.03 5.27 -19.87
C THR A 85 20.73 4.17 -20.88
N PRO A 86 19.79 4.36 -21.83
CA PRO A 86 19.45 3.29 -22.75
C PRO A 86 20.71 2.94 -23.58
N GLY A 87 20.90 1.66 -23.90
CA GLY A 87 22.15 1.13 -24.48
C GLY A 87 22.65 1.79 -25.79
N PHE A 88 21.90 2.74 -26.36
CA PHE A 88 22.37 3.60 -27.43
C PHE A 88 23.47 4.58 -26.98
N MET A 89 23.50 5.03 -25.72
CA MET A 89 24.58 5.93 -25.27
C MET A 89 25.90 5.19 -25.09
N ALA A 90 25.86 3.98 -24.53
CA ALA A 90 27.06 3.14 -24.43
C ALA A 90 27.62 2.79 -25.82
N SER A 91 26.74 2.46 -26.78
CA SER A 91 27.17 2.14 -28.14
C SER A 91 27.67 3.35 -28.93
N THR A 92 27.04 4.53 -28.79
CA THR A 92 27.52 5.76 -29.42
C THR A 92 28.87 6.22 -28.84
N MET A 93 29.11 6.06 -27.53
CA MET A 93 30.41 6.36 -26.91
C MET A 93 31.53 5.44 -27.42
N ILE A 94 31.27 4.14 -27.55
CA ILE A 94 32.24 3.19 -28.12
C ILE A 94 32.54 3.55 -29.58
N LEU A 95 31.52 3.85 -30.39
CA LEU A 95 31.69 4.26 -31.79
C LEU A 95 32.47 5.57 -31.91
N ALA A 96 32.18 6.56 -31.08
CA ALA A 96 32.88 7.85 -31.05
C ALA A 96 34.36 7.67 -30.66
N ALA A 97 34.66 6.84 -29.66
CA ALA A 97 36.02 6.53 -29.25
C ALA A 97 36.82 5.83 -30.37
N LEU A 98 36.24 4.83 -31.03
CA LEU A 98 36.87 4.14 -32.17
C LEU A 98 37.09 5.11 -33.35
N GLY A 99 36.11 5.98 -33.64
CA GLY A 99 36.23 7.00 -34.68
C GLY A 99 37.36 8.01 -34.39
N ALA A 100 37.50 8.46 -33.15
CA ALA A 100 38.56 9.37 -32.73
C ALA A 100 39.95 8.73 -32.84
N ILE A 101 40.10 7.46 -32.46
CA ILE A 101 41.37 6.71 -32.58
C ILE A 101 41.77 6.59 -34.06
N LEU A 102 40.84 6.22 -34.94
CA LEU A 102 41.09 6.12 -36.38
C LEU A 102 41.44 7.48 -37.02
N PHE A 103 40.78 8.56 -36.58
CA PHE A 103 41.04 9.92 -37.08
C PHE A 103 42.41 10.45 -36.63
N MET A 104 42.82 10.17 -35.38
CA MET A 104 44.16 10.52 -34.90
C MET A 104 45.26 9.67 -35.55
N GLY A 105 45.01 8.38 -35.82
CA GLY A 105 45.93 7.52 -36.57
C GLY A 105 46.22 8.05 -37.97
N ARG A 106 45.18 8.55 -38.67
CA ARG A 106 45.30 9.12 -40.01
C ARG A 106 46.02 10.48 -40.06
N ARG A 107 46.06 11.23 -38.96
CA ARG A 107 46.83 12.50 -38.84
C ARG A 107 48.32 12.30 -38.55
N ARG A 108 48.76 11.10 -38.15
CA ARG A 108 50.17 10.77 -37.91
C ARG A 108 50.90 10.19 -39.12
N SER A 109 50.19 9.94 -40.23
CA SER A 109 50.74 9.34 -41.46
C SER A 109 50.82 10.29 -42.66
N LEU A 110 50.68 11.59 -42.43
CA LEU A 110 51.01 12.69 -43.35
C LEU A 110 52.12 13.52 -42.71
#